data_AF-A0A6M2YZR5-F1
#
_entry.id   AF-A0A6M2YZR5-F1
#
_cell.length_a   1.000
_cell.length_b   1.000
_cell.length_c   1.000
_cell.angle_alpha   90.00
_cell.angle_beta   90.00
_cell.angle_gamma   90.00
#
_symmetry.space_group_name_H-M   'P 1'
#
loop_
_entity.id
_entity.type
_entity.pdbx_description
1 polymer ?
#
loop_
_entity_poly.entity_id
_entity_poly.type
_entity_poly.pdbx_seq_one_letter_code
_entity_poly.pdbx_strand_id
1 'polypeptide(L)'
;KQLIVGVNKMDNTEPPYSEPRFEEIKKEVSNYIKKIGYNPAAVAFVPISGWNGDNMLEPSDKMPWFKGWNIERKEGKAEGKTLIEALDAILPPSRPTEKPLRLPLQ
;
A
#
# COMPACT_ATOMS: atom_id res chain seq x y z
N LYS A 1 -11.88 5.67 -2.88
CA LYS A 1 -10.52 6.29 -2.87
C LYS A 1 -9.53 5.17 -2.63
N GLN A 2 -8.45 5.09 -3.39
CA GLN A 2 -7.46 4.01 -3.28
C GLN A 2 -6.11 4.62 -2.92
N LEU A 3 -5.39 3.99 -2.00
CA LEU A 3 -4.09 4.43 -1.49
C LEU A 3 -3.24 3.19 -1.23
N ILE A 4 -1.96 3.28 -1.58
CA ILE A 4 -0.93 2.30 -1.25
C ILE A 4 0.17 3.04 -0.52
N VAL A 5 0.72 2.45 0.53
CA VAL A 5 1.81 3.02 1.32
C VAL A 5 3.05 2.16 1.11
N GLY A 6 4.02 2.69 0.35
CA GLY A 6 5.36 2.13 0.27
C GLY A 6 6.23 2.69 1.39
N VAL A 7 6.60 1.85 2.36
CA VAL A 7 7.55 2.21 3.42
C VAL A 7 8.96 2.06 2.84
N ASN A 8 9.50 3.15 2.31
CA ASN A 8 10.76 3.17 1.59
C ASN A 8 11.99 3.26 2.52
N LYS A 9 13.17 2.99 1.96
CA LYS A 9 14.49 3.03 2.61
C LYS A 9 14.63 2.02 3.75
N MET A 10 14.02 0.84 3.63
CA MET A 10 14.14 -0.23 4.63
C MET A 10 15.58 -0.71 4.84
N ASP A 11 16.46 -0.51 3.86
CA ASP A 11 17.91 -0.74 3.94
C ASP A 11 18.63 0.17 4.96
N ASN A 12 18.07 1.36 5.25
CA ASN A 12 18.65 2.35 6.16
C ASN A 12 18.06 2.32 7.58
N THR A 13 17.23 1.33 7.90
CA THR A 13 16.78 1.17 9.29
C THR A 13 17.92 0.66 10.16
N GLU A 14 17.81 0.84 11.47
CA GLU A 14 18.75 0.27 12.44
C GLU A 14 18.02 -0.78 13.30
N PRO A 15 18.32 -2.09 13.16
CA PRO A 15 19.18 -2.71 12.14
C PRO A 15 18.56 -2.65 10.73
N PRO A 16 19.33 -2.87 9.64
CA PRO A 16 18.79 -2.89 8.27
C PRO A 16 17.63 -3.87 8.13
N TYR A 17 16.58 -3.47 7.42
CA TYR A 17 15.35 -4.24 7.20
C TYR A 17 14.62 -4.62 8.50
N SER A 18 14.54 -3.71 9.45
CA SER A 18 13.94 -3.91 10.78
C SER A 18 12.41 -4.03 10.73
N GLU A 19 11.89 -5.19 11.11
CA GLU A 19 10.44 -5.45 11.29
C GLU A 19 9.80 -4.53 12.34
N PRO A 20 10.38 -4.34 13.56
CA PRO A 20 9.81 -3.43 14.54
C PRO A 20 9.62 -2.01 14.01
N ARG A 21 10.59 -1.51 13.23
CA ARG A 21 10.52 -0.17 12.65
C ARG A 21 9.40 -0.06 11.61
N PHE A 22 9.21 -1.09 10.80
CA PHE A 22 8.11 -1.14 9.85
C PHE A 22 6.74 -1.15 10.55
N GLU A 23 6.56 -1.97 11.59
CA GLU A 23 5.28 -2.06 12.32
C GLU A 23 4.96 -0.76 13.08
N GLU A 24 5.97 -0.06 13.61
CA GLU A 24 5.83 1.29 14.18
C GLU A 24 5.28 2.27 13.14
N ILE A 25 5.94 2.38 11.98
CA ILE A 25 5.52 3.28 10.89
C ILE A 25 4.12 2.93 10.40
N LYS A 26 3.84 1.65 10.18
CA LYS A 26 2.52 1.16 9.76
C LYS A 26 1.43 1.57 10.74
N LYS A 27 1.67 1.49 12.05
CA LYS A 27 0.72 1.89 13.08
C LYS A 27 0.47 3.40 13.08
N GLU A 28 1.52 4.22 13.02
CA GLU A 28 1.39 5.68 13.00
C GLU A 28 0.67 6.17 11.75
N VAL A 29 1.10 5.69 10.58
CA VAL A 29 0.51 6.06 9.30
C VAL A 29 -0.94 5.57 9.21
N SER A 30 -1.25 4.36 9.70
CA SER A 30 -2.64 3.87 9.78
C SER A 30 -3.55 4.78 10.60
N ASN A 31 -3.05 5.31 11.73
CA ASN A 31 -3.80 6.26 12.54
C ASN A 31 -4.00 7.60 11.82
N TYR A 32 -2.98 8.05 11.08
CA TYR A 32 -3.03 9.31 10.34
C TYR A 32 -4.02 9.25 9.16
N ILE A 33 -3.93 8.21 8.33
CA ILE A 33 -4.83 8.05 7.17
C ILE A 33 -6.29 7.83 7.60
N LYS A 34 -6.51 7.21 8.77
CA LYS A 34 -7.85 7.08 9.36
C LYS A 34 -8.48 8.44 9.68
N LYS A 35 -7.69 9.40 10.20
CA LYS A 35 -8.16 10.78 10.47
C LYS A 35 -8.50 11.53 9.18
N ILE A 36 -7.79 11.26 8.08
CA ILE A 36 -8.08 11.84 6.75
C ILE A 36 -9.36 11.24 6.14
N GLY A 37 -9.82 10.08 6.62
CA GLY A 37 -11.02 9.41 6.15
C GLY A 37 -10.76 8.24 5.19
N TYR A 38 -9.53 7.72 5.14
CA TYR A 38 -9.24 6.43 4.50
C TYR A 38 -9.51 5.28 5.48
N ASN A 39 -9.91 4.12 4.96
CA ASN A 39 -9.99 2.89 5.74
C ASN A 39 -8.60 2.22 5.75
N PRO A 40 -7.89 2.10 6.89
CA PRO A 40 -6.57 1.49 6.93
C PRO A 40 -6.55 0.03 6.46
N ALA A 41 -7.65 -0.72 6.67
CA ALA A 41 -7.76 -2.10 6.20
C ALA A 41 -7.80 -2.22 4.67
N ALA A 42 -8.12 -1.14 3.95
CA ALA A 42 -8.17 -1.10 2.49
C ALA A 42 -6.85 -0.64 1.84
N VAL A 43 -5.84 -0.32 2.66
CA VAL A 43 -4.56 0.26 2.24
C VAL A 43 -3.46 -0.77 2.41
N ALA A 44 -2.75 -1.05 1.31
CA ALA A 44 -1.61 -1.97 1.33
C ALA A 44 -0.38 -1.23 1.87
N PHE A 45 0.30 -1.85 2.83
CA PHE A 45 1.58 -1.37 3.36
C PHE A 45 2.69 -2.29 2.87
N VAL A 46 3.59 -1.76 2.05
CA VAL A 46 4.66 -2.53 1.40
C VAL A 46 6.01 -1.99 1.87
N PRO A 47 6.84 -2.76 2.61
CA PRO A 47 8.20 -2.36 2.90
C PRO A 47 9.03 -2.49 1.64
N ILE A 48 9.67 -1.40 1.19
CA ILE A 48 10.45 -1.37 -0.05
C ILE A 48 11.83 -0.72 0.17
N SER A 49 12.76 -1.05 -0.71
CA SER A 49 13.95 -0.23 -0.95
C SER A 49 14.00 0.14 -2.42
N GLY A 50 13.67 1.39 -2.74
CA GLY A 50 13.71 1.86 -4.12
C GLY A 50 15.12 1.89 -4.72
N TRP A 51 16.16 1.97 -3.87
CA TRP A 51 17.55 1.96 -4.32
C TRP A 51 18.04 0.55 -4.68
N ASN A 52 17.72 -0.43 -3.83
CA ASN A 52 18.15 -1.82 -4.02
C ASN A 52 17.14 -2.66 -4.83
N GLY A 53 15.94 -2.14 -5.09
CA GLY A 53 14.86 -2.85 -5.81
C GLY A 53 14.05 -3.81 -4.93
N ASP A 54 14.29 -3.86 -3.63
CA ASP A 54 13.65 -4.81 -2.70
C ASP A 54 12.12 -4.60 -2.65
N ASN A 55 11.35 -5.68 -2.85
CA ASN A 55 9.87 -5.71 -2.87
C ASN A 55 9.21 -4.78 -3.91
N MET A 56 9.94 -4.31 -4.91
CA MET A 56 9.39 -3.48 -5.98
C MET A 56 8.64 -4.33 -7.02
N LEU A 57 9.35 -5.25 -7.65
CA LEU A 57 8.85 -6.18 -8.66
C LEU A 57 8.84 -7.62 -8.16
N GLU A 58 9.87 -7.97 -7.39
CA GLU A 58 10.09 -9.31 -6.84
C GLU A 58 10.21 -9.23 -5.31
N PRO A 59 9.80 -10.27 -4.58
CA PRO A 59 9.97 -10.32 -3.14
C PRO A 59 11.46 -10.33 -2.78
N SER A 60 11.82 -9.60 -1.73
CA SER A 60 13.20 -9.54 -1.23
C SER A 60 13.50 -10.65 -0.24
N ASP A 61 14.62 -11.34 -0.43
CA ASP A 61 15.15 -12.34 0.52
C ASP A 61 15.63 -11.71 1.84
N LYS A 62 15.84 -10.39 1.88
CA LYS A 62 16.32 -9.66 3.06
C LYS A 62 15.23 -9.36 4.08
N MET A 63 13.96 -9.58 3.71
CA MET A 63 12.80 -9.35 4.57
C MET A 63 11.98 -10.65 4.74
N PRO A 64 12.56 -11.74 5.30
CA PRO A 64 11.85 -13.01 5.46
C PRO A 64 10.66 -12.92 6.43
N TRP A 65 10.65 -11.91 7.30
CA TRP A 65 9.55 -11.62 8.21
C TRP A 65 8.32 -11.05 7.49
N PHE A 66 8.50 -10.41 6.33
CA PHE A 66 7.39 -9.83 5.59
C PHE A 66 6.64 -10.91 4.80
N LYS A 67 5.51 -11.35 5.35
CA LYS A 67 4.66 -12.39 4.74
C LYS A 67 3.83 -11.89 3.57
N GLY A 68 3.71 -10.57 3.42
CA GLY A 68 2.85 -9.93 2.44
C GLY A 68 1.92 -8.89 3.07
N TRP A 69 1.34 -8.05 2.23
CA TRP A 69 0.26 -7.15 2.58
C TRP A 69 -1.07 -7.81 2.28
N ASN A 70 -2.07 -7.51 3.10
CA ASN A 70 -3.45 -7.96 2.93
C ASN A 70 -4.36 -6.75 3.02
N ILE A 71 -5.29 -6.61 2.08
CA ILE A 71 -6.29 -5.55 2.07
C ILE A 71 -7.70 -6.11 2.01
N GLU A 72 -8.61 -5.46 2.72
CA GLU A 72 -10.03 -5.75 2.73
C GLU A 72 -10.81 -4.52 2.27
N ARG A 73 -11.45 -4.66 1.11
CA ARG A 73 -12.33 -3.64 0.51
C ARG A 73 -13.75 -4.20 0.40
N LYS A 74 -14.72 -3.31 0.21
CA LYS A 74 -16.11 -3.74 0.01
C LYS A 74 -16.27 -4.61 -1.23
N GLU A 75 -15.43 -4.37 -2.25
CA GLU A 75 -15.47 -5.10 -3.51
C GLU A 75 -14.61 -6.38 -3.53
N GLY A 76 -13.83 -6.68 -2.47
CA GLY A 76 -13.02 -7.89 -2.40
C GLY A 76 -11.81 -7.80 -1.47
N LYS A 77 -11.17 -8.96 -1.24
CA LYS A 77 -9.88 -9.08 -0.55
C LYS A 77 -8.78 -9.26 -1.59
N ALA A 78 -7.63 -8.67 -1.34
CA ALA A 78 -6.43 -8.90 -2.14
C ALA A 78 -5.22 -9.04 -1.20
N GLU A 79 -4.27 -9.87 -1.62
CA GLU A 79 -3.02 -10.13 -0.93
C GLU A 79 -1.87 -10.15 -1.94
N GLY A 80 -0.67 -9.83 -1.47
CA GLY A 80 0.53 -9.82 -2.29
C GLY A 80 1.76 -9.47 -1.46
N LYS A 81 2.94 -9.46 -2.07
CA LYS A 81 4.21 -9.19 -1.41
C LYS A 81 4.94 -7.98 -1.98
N THR A 82 4.70 -7.64 -3.23
CA THR A 82 5.45 -6.60 -3.94
C THR A 82 4.61 -5.36 -4.16
N LEU A 83 5.28 -4.27 -4.53
CA LEU A 83 4.63 -3.02 -4.89
C LEU A 83 3.85 -3.15 -6.20
N ILE A 84 4.37 -3.91 -7.17
CA ILE A 84 3.66 -4.15 -8.44
C ILE A 84 2.34 -4.90 -8.21
N GLU A 85 2.33 -5.94 -7.39
CA GLU A 85 1.09 -6.65 -7.03
C GLU A 85 0.10 -5.72 -6.32
N ALA A 86 0.58 -4.77 -5.53
CA ALA A 86 -0.28 -3.80 -4.86
C ALA A 86 -0.94 -2.84 -5.87
N LEU A 87 -0.21 -2.45 -6.92
CA LEU A 87 -0.72 -1.64 -8.03
C LEU A 87 -1.73 -2.42 -8.89
N ASP A 88 -1.46 -3.69 -9.18
CA ASP A 88 -2.39 -4.56 -9.92
C ASP A 88 -3.68 -4.83 -9.15
N ALA A 89 -3.62 -4.83 -7.82
CA ALA A 89 -4.79 -4.93 -6.94
C ALA A 89 -5.63 -3.64 -6.86
N ILE A 90 -5.27 -2.58 -7.60
CA ILE A 90 -6.10 -1.37 -7.71
C ILE A 90 -7.33 -1.68 -8.58
N LEU A 91 -8.51 -1.40 -8.02
CA LEU A 91 -9.76 -1.58 -8.74
C LEU A 91 -9.91 -0.48 -9.81
N PRO A 92 -10.39 -0.80 -11.01
CA PRO A 92 -10.70 0.22 -11.99
C PRO A 92 -11.76 1.17 -11.43
N PRO A 93 -11.67 2.48 -11.72
CA PRO A 93 -12.64 3.45 -11.21
C PRO A 93 -14.02 3.15 -11.79
N SER A 94 -15.04 3.14 -10.91
CA SER A 94 -16.43 3.00 -11.37
C SER A 94 -16.81 4.19 -12.25
N ARG A 95 -17.31 3.89 -13.46
CA ARG A 95 -17.78 4.91 -14.40
C ARG A 95 -18.96 5.65 -13.77
N PRO A 96 -19.00 6.99 -13.80
CA PRO A 96 -20.04 7.76 -13.12
C PRO A 96 -21.35 7.80 -13.94
N THR A 97 -21.89 6.66 -14.35
CA THR A 97 -23.17 6.55 -15.09
C THR A 97 -24.37 6.88 -14.21
N GLU A 98 -24.25 6.70 -12.89
CA GLU A 98 -25.30 7.01 -11.92
C GLU A 98 -25.27 8.46 -11.42
N LYS A 99 -24.21 9.22 -11.76
CA LYS A 99 -24.11 10.62 -11.34
C LYS A 99 -24.82 11.54 -12.33
N PRO A 100 -25.39 12.66 -11.87
CA PRO A 100 -25.97 13.66 -12.75
C PRO A 100 -24.95 14.14 -13.81
N LEU A 101 -25.42 14.34 -15.05
CA LEU A 101 -24.60 14.87 -16.14
C LEU A 101 -23.93 16.19 -15.72
N ARG A 102 -22.63 16.28 -15.97
CA ARG A 102 -21.82 17.50 -15.82
C ARG A 102 -20.94 17.62 -17.05
N LEU A 103 -21.07 18.72 -17.79
CA LEU A 103 -20.31 19.00 -18.99
C LEU A 103 -19.73 20.42 -18.86
N PRO A 104 -18.47 20.56 -18.38
CA PRO A 104 -17.79 21.85 -18.37
C PRO A 104 -17.52 22.27 -19.81
N LEU A 105 -17.93 23.48 -20.18
CA LEU A 105 -17.61 24.07 -21.47
C LEU A 105 -16.16 24.55 -21.45
N GLN A 106 -15.43 24.29 -22.52
CA GLN A 106 -14.02 24.64 -22.69
C GLN A 106 -13.86 26.03 -23.32
#